data_AF-I0L9W2-F1
#
_entry.id   AF-I0L9W2-F1
#
_cell.length_a   1.000
_cell.length_b   1.000
_cell.length_c   1.000
_cell.angle_alpha   90.00
_cell.angle_beta   90.00
_cell.angle_gamma   90.00
#
_symmetry.space_group_name_H-M   'P 1'
#
loop_
_entity.id
_entity.type
_entity.pdbx_description
1 polymer ?
#
loop_
_entity_poly.entity_id
_entity_poly.type
_entity_poly.pdbx_seq_one_letter_code
_entity_poly.pdbx_strand_id
1 'polypeptide(L)'
;MRPHDHVTVCGRLVPVPTQPLVRKVRFEVRPWGPGPDPARELLPYVDRVSLVDLVSGFEHAAGHDVPGAYAGLILDHFNVGDLAAYLTGRPGSAYRSGNGVIALLGCDCGEVGCWPLEAQVITTENSVIWRGFSQIYRPQRDYGDFGPFVFHRNQYEEAVREAATTSAAPARSGNLG
;
A
#
# COMPACT_ATOMS: atom_id res chain seq x y z
N MET A 1 19.79 37.32 -48.50
CA MET A 1 19.96 35.95 -47.99
C MET A 1 20.09 36.06 -46.46
N ARG A 2 19.37 35.21 -45.73
CA ARG A 2 18.73 35.38 -44.40
C ARG A 2 19.60 35.85 -43.21
N PRO A 3 19.06 36.63 -42.25
CA PRO A 3 19.44 36.54 -40.85
C PRO A 3 18.56 35.49 -40.13
N HIS A 4 19.18 34.53 -39.45
CA HIS A 4 18.49 33.51 -38.68
C HIS A 4 18.32 33.94 -37.22
N ASP A 5 17.06 34.17 -36.88
CA ASP A 5 16.34 33.61 -35.74
C ASP A 5 16.79 33.99 -34.32
N HIS A 6 16.05 34.94 -33.75
CA HIS A 6 15.69 34.93 -32.34
C HIS A 6 15.01 33.60 -31.99
N VAL A 7 15.55 32.87 -31.03
CA VAL A 7 14.79 31.81 -30.32
C VAL A 7 14.64 32.25 -28.87
N THR A 8 13.52 32.89 -28.58
CA THR A 8 13.01 33.03 -27.21
C THR A 8 12.38 31.70 -26.82
N VAL A 9 13.05 30.88 -26.02
CA VAL A 9 12.42 29.75 -25.34
C VAL A 9 11.71 30.28 -24.10
N CYS A 10 10.38 30.39 -24.18
CA CYS A 10 9.53 30.56 -23.00
C CYS A 10 9.62 29.29 -22.15
N GLY A 11 10.50 29.29 -21.16
CA GLY A 11 10.53 28.28 -20.10
C GLY A 11 9.26 28.41 -19.27
N ARG A 12 8.26 27.58 -19.58
CA ARG A 12 7.06 27.47 -18.74
C ARG A 12 7.47 26.69 -17.49
N LEU A 13 7.72 27.42 -16.40
CA LEU A 13 7.79 26.82 -15.07
C LEU A 13 6.46 26.10 -14.82
N VAL A 14 6.51 24.77 -14.82
CA VAL A 14 5.36 23.96 -14.38
C VAL A 14 5.36 24.03 -12.85
N PRO A 15 4.32 24.56 -12.20
CA PRO A 15 4.26 24.55 -10.75
C PRO A 15 4.25 23.11 -10.26
N VAL A 16 5.24 22.75 -9.44
CA VAL A 16 5.21 21.52 -8.65
C VAL A 16 4.01 21.63 -7.72
N PRO A 17 3.02 20.71 -7.78
CA PRO A 17 1.87 20.77 -6.89
C PRO A 17 2.37 20.71 -5.44
N THR A 18 2.15 21.80 -4.71
CA THR A 18 2.63 21.99 -3.33
C THR A 18 1.82 21.18 -2.32
N GLN A 19 0.74 20.52 -2.77
CA GLN A 19 -0.10 19.66 -1.96
C GLN A 19 -0.15 18.27 -2.60
N PRO A 20 0.13 17.20 -1.84
CA PRO A 20 0.00 15.84 -2.34
C PRO A 20 -1.46 15.61 -2.77
N LEU A 21 -1.63 15.02 -3.96
CA LEU A 21 -2.95 14.69 -4.48
C LEU A 21 -3.64 13.72 -3.52
N VAL A 22 -4.84 14.09 -3.06
CA VAL A 22 -5.65 13.20 -2.22
C VAL A 22 -6.17 12.04 -3.07
N ARG A 23 -5.88 10.83 -2.61
CA ARG A 23 -6.18 9.55 -3.27
C ARG A 23 -7.35 8.85 -2.58
N LYS A 24 -7.92 7.84 -3.25
CA LYS A 24 -8.88 6.91 -2.63
C LYS A 24 -8.23 5.58 -2.30
N VAL A 25 -8.42 5.09 -1.08
CA VAL A 25 -8.00 3.75 -0.66
C VAL A 25 -9.16 2.76 -0.74
N ARG A 26 -8.87 1.50 -1.07
CA ARG A 26 -9.76 0.35 -0.83
C ARG A 26 -8.92 -0.80 -0.31
N PHE A 27 -9.45 -1.58 0.62
CA PHE A 27 -8.85 -2.85 1.00
C PHE A 27 -9.77 -3.97 0.56
N GLU A 28 -9.24 -4.89 -0.24
CA GLU A 28 -9.96 -6.07 -0.69
C GLU A 28 -9.54 -7.27 0.14
N VAL A 29 -10.51 -7.97 0.74
CA VAL A 29 -10.27 -9.27 1.37
C VAL A 29 -10.71 -10.33 0.39
N ARG A 30 -9.78 -11.18 -0.06
CA ARG A 30 -10.04 -12.23 -1.06
C ARG A 30 -9.46 -13.59 -0.64
N PRO A 31 -9.96 -14.71 -1.19
CA PRO A 31 -9.36 -16.02 -0.99
C PRO A 31 -7.90 -16.08 -1.47
N TRP A 32 -7.06 -16.79 -0.73
CA TRP A 32 -5.66 -17.06 -1.04
C TRP A 32 -5.32 -18.54 -0.87
N GLY A 33 -4.58 -19.07 -1.84
CA GLY A 33 -4.13 -20.46 -1.86
C GLY A 33 -5.12 -21.43 -2.52
N PRO A 34 -4.62 -22.53 -3.12
CA PRO A 34 -5.46 -23.57 -3.70
C PRO A 34 -5.93 -24.54 -2.61
N GLY A 35 -7.17 -24.41 -2.16
CA GLY A 35 -7.73 -25.30 -1.14
C GLY A 35 -9.23 -25.11 -0.94
N PRO A 36 -9.92 -26.08 -0.31
CA PRO A 36 -11.35 -25.97 -0.01
C PRO A 36 -11.64 -24.87 1.01
N ASP A 37 -10.68 -24.61 1.91
CA ASP A 37 -10.72 -23.54 2.91
C ASP A 37 -9.53 -22.59 2.69
N PRO A 38 -9.62 -21.69 1.69
CA PRO A 38 -8.54 -20.77 1.38
C PRO A 38 -8.33 -19.77 2.51
N ALA A 39 -7.07 -19.38 2.73
CA ALA A 39 -6.74 -18.27 3.63
C ALA A 39 -7.27 -16.95 3.06
N ARG A 40 -7.21 -15.88 3.85
CA ARG A 40 -7.66 -14.54 3.44
C ARG A 40 -6.46 -13.64 3.17
N GLU A 41 -6.39 -13.11 1.96
CA GLU A 41 -5.45 -12.06 1.59
C GLU A 41 -6.14 -10.70 1.67
N LEU A 42 -5.52 -9.77 2.38
CA LEU A 42 -5.86 -8.35 2.40
C LEU A 42 -4.96 -7.60 1.40
N LEU A 43 -5.55 -7.12 0.30
CA LEU A 43 -4.83 -6.38 -0.73
C LEU A 43 -5.26 -4.90 -0.76
N PRO A 44 -4.35 -3.95 -0.48
CA PRO A 44 -4.63 -2.52 -0.61
C PRO A 44 -4.65 -2.05 -2.07
N TYR A 45 -5.54 -1.11 -2.37
CA TYR A 45 -5.62 -0.40 -3.64
C TYR A 45 -5.57 1.12 -3.41
N VAL A 46 -4.88 1.84 -4.29
CA VAL A 46 -4.86 3.30 -4.37
C VAL A 46 -5.35 3.72 -5.74
N ASP A 47 -6.41 4.53 -5.79
CA ASP A 47 -7.07 4.98 -7.05
C ASP A 47 -7.44 3.82 -8.00
N ARG A 48 -7.79 2.65 -7.43
CA ARG A 48 -8.12 1.38 -8.12
C ARG A 48 -6.93 0.58 -8.66
N VAL A 49 -5.70 1.03 -8.46
CA VAL A 49 -4.50 0.25 -8.78
C VAL A 49 -4.06 -0.49 -7.51
N SER A 50 -3.75 -1.78 -7.62
CA SER A 50 -3.28 -2.53 -6.45
C SER A 50 -1.94 -1.98 -5.98
N LEU A 51 -1.68 -2.03 -4.67
CA LEU A 51 -0.39 -1.57 -4.13
C LEU A 51 0.77 -2.44 -4.65
N VAL A 52 0.50 -3.72 -4.96
CA VAL A 52 1.43 -4.64 -5.63
C VAL A 52 1.84 -4.10 -7.00
N ASP A 53 0.88 -3.69 -7.83
CA ASP A 53 1.18 -3.16 -9.17
C ASP A 53 1.89 -1.80 -9.09
N LEU A 54 1.50 -0.96 -8.12
CA LEU A 54 2.13 0.34 -7.90
C LEU A 54 3.61 0.18 -7.52
N VAL A 55 3.92 -0.67 -6.53
CA VAL A 55 5.31 -0.88 -6.11
C VAL A 55 6.12 -1.59 -7.20
N SER A 56 5.52 -2.54 -7.92
CA SER A 56 6.18 -3.23 -9.02
C SER A 56 6.55 -2.28 -10.16
N GLY A 57 5.62 -1.39 -10.54
CA GLY A 57 5.88 -0.36 -11.55
C GLY A 57 6.96 0.64 -11.11
N PHE A 58 6.95 1.04 -9.84
CA PHE A 58 7.97 1.91 -9.26
C PHE A 58 9.36 1.24 -9.26
N GLU A 59 9.47 0.02 -8.73
CA GLU A 59 10.73 -0.72 -8.68
C GLU A 59 11.30 -0.97 -10.09
N HIS A 60 10.44 -1.28 -11.06
CA HIS A 60 10.85 -1.48 -12.44
C HIS A 60 11.37 -0.19 -13.07
N ALA A 61 10.70 0.95 -12.85
CA ALA A 61 11.17 2.26 -13.32
C ALA A 61 12.50 2.68 -12.68
N ALA A 62 12.77 2.24 -11.45
CA ALA A 62 14.04 2.45 -10.75
C ALA A 62 15.15 1.48 -11.18
N GLY A 63 14.89 0.56 -12.11
CA GLY A 63 15.87 -0.42 -12.60
C GLY A 63 16.18 -1.53 -11.61
N HIS A 64 15.26 -1.85 -10.69
CA HIS A 64 15.45 -2.96 -9.74
C HIS A 64 15.07 -4.30 -10.40
N ASP A 65 16.09 -5.12 -10.69
CA ASP A 65 15.99 -6.35 -11.49
C ASP A 65 15.19 -7.52 -10.89
N VAL A 66 14.78 -7.44 -9.62
CA VAL A 66 14.03 -8.53 -8.97
C VAL A 66 12.92 -7.93 -8.10
N PRO A 67 11.70 -7.73 -8.63
CA PRO A 67 10.54 -7.61 -7.77
C PRO A 67 10.54 -8.85 -6.88
N GLY A 68 10.53 -8.66 -5.55
CA GLY A 68 9.94 -9.72 -4.74
C GLY A 68 8.49 -9.76 -5.20
N ALA A 69 7.95 -10.92 -5.58
CA ALA A 69 6.53 -11.01 -5.90
C ALA A 69 5.78 -10.66 -4.61
N TYR A 70 5.32 -9.41 -4.54
CA TYR A 70 4.53 -8.97 -3.41
C TYR A 70 3.15 -9.59 -3.52
N ALA A 71 2.60 -9.94 -2.37
CA ALA A 71 1.18 -10.22 -2.21
C ALA A 71 0.61 -9.33 -1.10
N GLY A 72 -0.70 -9.30 -0.99
CA GLY A 72 -1.38 -8.75 0.18
C GLY A 72 -0.99 -9.48 1.47
N LEU A 73 -1.46 -8.96 2.60
CA LEU A 73 -1.22 -9.60 3.89
C LEU A 73 -2.12 -10.83 4.03
N ILE A 74 -1.54 -12.00 4.30
CA ILE A 74 -2.33 -13.21 4.55
C ILE A 74 -2.75 -13.21 6.01
N LEU A 75 -4.00 -12.80 6.28
CA LEU A 75 -4.53 -12.55 7.61
C LEU A 75 -4.54 -13.78 8.52
N ASP A 76 -4.57 -14.97 7.91
CA ASP A 76 -4.54 -16.26 8.61
C ASP A 76 -3.11 -16.70 8.97
N HIS A 77 -2.09 -16.17 8.29
CA HIS A 77 -0.68 -16.46 8.56
C HIS A 77 -0.01 -15.37 9.39
N PHE A 78 -0.61 -14.18 9.43
CA PHE A 78 -0.06 -13.01 10.10
C PHE A 78 -1.04 -12.46 11.12
N ASN A 79 -0.68 -12.56 12.41
CA ASN A 79 -1.50 -12.07 13.50
C ASN A 79 -1.43 -10.53 13.60
N VAL A 80 -2.34 -9.85 12.89
CA VAL A 80 -2.54 -8.39 12.95
C VAL A 80 -3.27 -7.93 14.21
N GLY A 81 -3.79 -8.85 15.04
CA GLY A 81 -4.69 -8.54 16.14
C GLY A 81 -5.97 -7.88 15.65
N ASP A 82 -6.27 -6.68 16.14
CA ASP A 82 -7.36 -5.85 15.62
C ASP A 82 -6.94 -5.22 14.28
N LEU A 83 -7.49 -5.73 13.18
CA LEU A 83 -7.17 -5.27 11.83
C LEU A 83 -7.44 -3.77 11.64
N ALA A 84 -8.48 -3.21 12.28
CA ALA A 84 -8.76 -1.79 12.17
C ALA A 84 -7.73 -0.94 12.93
N ALA A 85 -7.33 -1.38 14.12
CA ALA A 85 -6.25 -0.76 14.86
C ALA A 85 -4.91 -0.88 14.13
N TYR A 86 -4.65 -2.02 13.48
CA TYR A 86 -3.45 -2.24 12.67
C TYR A 86 -3.39 -1.25 11.49
N LEU A 87 -4.44 -1.21 10.65
CA LEU A 87 -4.46 -0.37 9.44
C LEU A 87 -4.48 1.14 9.74
N THR A 88 -4.82 1.55 10.96
CA THR A 88 -4.74 2.96 11.39
C THR A 88 -3.41 3.32 12.04
N GLY A 89 -2.47 2.37 12.11
CA GLY A 89 -1.13 2.58 12.67
C GLY A 89 -1.13 2.84 14.17
N ARG A 90 -2.15 2.37 14.90
CA ARG A 90 -2.26 2.63 16.35
C ARG A 90 -1.02 2.10 17.10
N PRO A 91 -0.53 2.82 18.12
CA PRO A 91 0.50 2.29 19.00
C PRO A 91 0.06 0.96 19.63
N GLY A 92 0.93 -0.06 19.59
CA GLY A 92 0.65 -1.38 20.16
C GLY A 92 0.02 -2.40 19.19
N SER A 93 -0.50 -1.97 18.03
CA SER A 93 -0.93 -2.87 16.94
C SER A 93 0.07 -2.91 15.77
N ALA A 94 1.00 -1.95 15.70
CA ALA A 94 1.94 -1.82 14.57
C ALA A 94 2.95 -2.98 14.48
N TYR A 95 3.26 -3.41 13.25
CA TYR A 95 4.25 -4.47 12.92
C TYR A 95 5.60 -4.22 13.62
N ARG A 96 6.04 -2.96 13.64
CA ARG A 96 7.13 -2.51 14.53
C ARG A 96 6.54 -1.64 15.63
N SER A 97 6.38 -2.23 16.81
CA SER A 97 5.86 -1.58 18.01
C SER A 97 6.46 -0.18 18.22
N GLY A 98 5.61 0.84 18.31
CA GLY A 98 5.96 2.19 18.75
C GLY A 98 6.06 3.28 17.67
N ASN A 99 6.27 2.93 16.39
CA ASN A 99 6.58 3.92 15.35
C ASN A 99 5.46 4.16 14.31
N GLY A 100 4.31 3.49 14.46
CA GLY A 100 3.21 3.55 13.49
C GLY A 100 3.54 2.90 12.15
N VAL A 101 4.61 2.08 12.09
CA VAL A 101 5.03 1.36 10.89
C VAL A 101 4.32 0.02 10.82
N ILE A 102 3.65 -0.21 9.69
CA ILE A 102 2.96 -1.45 9.39
C ILE A 102 3.52 -2.06 8.11
N ALA A 103 3.47 -3.39 7.99
CA ALA A 103 3.53 -4.03 6.69
C ALA A 103 2.22 -3.76 5.96
N LEU A 104 2.31 -3.26 4.73
CA LEU A 104 1.18 -3.08 3.81
C LEU A 104 1.09 -4.21 2.77
N LEU A 105 2.22 -4.85 2.46
CA LEU A 105 2.34 -6.04 1.62
C LEU A 105 3.29 -7.06 2.26
N GLY A 106 3.11 -8.33 1.94
CA GLY A 106 3.99 -9.43 2.30
C GLY A 106 4.59 -10.12 1.07
N CYS A 107 5.17 -11.30 1.28
CA CYS A 107 5.62 -12.20 0.22
C CYS A 107 4.44 -12.96 -0.40
N ASP A 108 4.52 -13.27 -1.70
CA ASP A 108 3.63 -14.22 -2.37
C ASP A 108 3.68 -15.65 -1.82
N CYS A 109 4.73 -16.02 -1.08
CA CYS A 109 4.76 -17.25 -0.27
C CYS A 109 3.78 -17.21 0.91
N GLY A 110 3.19 -16.05 1.20
CA GLY A 110 2.20 -15.83 2.24
C GLY A 110 2.77 -15.43 3.61
N GLU A 111 4.09 -15.33 3.75
CA GLU A 111 4.77 -14.90 4.97
C GLU A 111 5.15 -13.41 4.89
N VAL A 112 4.73 -12.63 5.89
CA VAL A 112 5.06 -11.20 5.97
C VAL A 112 6.52 -10.99 6.30
N GLY A 113 7.11 -11.85 7.15
CA GLY A 113 8.50 -11.75 7.59
C GLY A 113 9.57 -11.96 6.51
N CYS A 114 9.22 -12.50 5.33
CA CYS A 114 10.19 -12.77 4.26
C CYS A 114 10.69 -11.49 3.57
N TRP A 115 9.77 -10.65 3.09
CA TRP A 115 10.11 -9.37 2.46
C TRP A 115 8.90 -8.43 2.45
N PRO A 116 8.57 -7.81 3.59
CA PRO A 116 7.43 -6.91 3.68
C PRO A 116 7.71 -5.61 2.92
N LEU A 117 6.66 -5.00 2.38
CA LEU A 117 6.65 -3.58 2.06
C LEU A 117 6.06 -2.85 3.26
N GLU A 118 6.88 -2.08 3.95
CA GLU A 118 6.48 -1.35 5.15
C GLU A 118 6.23 0.12 4.85
N ALA A 119 5.31 0.73 5.56
CA ALA A 119 5.13 2.17 5.57
C ALA A 119 4.72 2.68 6.95
N GLN A 120 5.05 3.92 7.25
CA GLN A 120 4.49 4.63 8.38
C GLN A 120 3.08 5.10 8.03
N VAL A 121 2.12 4.81 8.92
CA VAL A 121 0.76 5.34 8.86
C VAL A 121 0.63 6.50 9.84
N ILE A 122 0.36 7.69 9.31
CA ILE A 122 0.11 8.89 10.12
C ILE A 122 -1.34 9.30 9.96
N THR A 123 -2.06 9.25 11.06
CA THR A 123 -3.45 9.74 11.13
C THR A 123 -3.45 11.15 11.74
N THR A 124 -4.00 12.10 10.99
CA THR A 124 -4.24 13.48 11.44
C THR A 124 -5.74 13.70 11.67
N GLU A 125 -6.17 14.93 11.90
CA GLU A 125 -7.60 15.26 12.00
C GLU A 125 -8.37 14.89 10.72
N ASN A 126 -7.84 15.23 9.54
CA ASN A 126 -8.58 15.13 8.28
C ASN A 126 -7.99 14.17 7.24
N SER A 127 -6.77 13.67 7.47
CA SER A 127 -6.09 12.77 6.54
C SER A 127 -5.38 11.61 7.21
N VAL A 128 -5.27 10.51 6.45
CA VAL A 128 -4.36 9.40 6.73
C VAL A 128 -3.27 9.41 5.67
N ILE A 129 -2.01 9.24 6.08
CA ILE A 129 -0.85 9.33 5.21
C ILE A 129 -0.05 8.04 5.32
N TRP A 130 0.24 7.40 4.18
CA TRP A 130 1.27 6.38 4.07
C TRP A 130 2.55 7.01 3.53
N ARG A 131 3.64 6.91 4.28
CA ARG A 131 4.94 7.47 3.89
C ARG A 131 6.11 6.63 4.38
N GLY A 132 7.31 6.97 3.92
CA GLY A 132 8.53 6.30 4.36
C GLY A 132 8.48 4.82 4.01
N PHE A 133 8.08 4.52 2.78
CA PHE A 133 8.04 3.16 2.28
C PHE A 133 9.43 2.56 2.38
N SER A 134 9.51 1.29 2.77
CA SER A 134 10.80 0.62 2.89
C SER A 134 10.66 -0.89 2.76
N GLN A 135 11.77 -1.51 2.36
CA GLN A 135 11.93 -2.94 2.38
C GLN A 135 13.21 -3.29 3.14
N ILE A 136 13.05 -3.73 4.38
CA ILE A 136 14.16 -3.87 5.34
C ILE A 136 15.25 -4.86 4.94
N TYR A 137 14.92 -5.86 4.11
CA TYR A 137 15.90 -6.80 3.58
C TYR A 137 16.60 -6.29 2.31
N ARG A 138 16.21 -5.12 1.81
CA ARG A 138 16.80 -4.43 0.66
C ARG A 138 17.04 -2.95 0.99
N PRO A 139 17.84 -2.64 2.02
CA PRO A 139 18.00 -1.28 2.53
C PRO A 139 18.66 -0.31 1.54
N GLN A 140 19.23 -0.81 0.44
CA GLN A 140 19.81 0.01 -0.63
C GLN A 140 18.78 0.52 -1.63
N ARG A 141 17.53 0.01 -1.60
CA ARG A 141 16.45 0.50 -2.46
C ARG A 141 15.85 1.77 -1.85
N ASP A 142 15.79 2.81 -2.67
CA ASP A 142 15.17 4.07 -2.28
C ASP A 142 13.71 4.11 -2.74
N TYR A 143 12.79 4.27 -1.78
CA TYR A 143 11.36 4.43 -2.04
C TYR A 143 10.88 5.85 -1.72
N GLY A 144 11.80 6.82 -1.60
CA GLY A 144 11.49 8.21 -1.26
C GLY A 144 10.43 8.84 -2.16
N ASP A 145 10.45 8.50 -3.45
CA ASP A 145 9.53 9.01 -4.47
C ASP A 145 8.30 8.11 -4.71
N PHE A 146 8.19 6.97 -4.02
CA PHE A 146 7.04 6.07 -4.18
C PHE A 146 5.76 6.61 -3.51
N GLY A 147 5.94 7.37 -2.43
CA GLY A 147 4.87 8.07 -1.72
C GLY A 147 5.20 9.56 -1.53
N PRO A 148 4.53 10.25 -0.61
CA PRO A 148 3.47 9.75 0.25
C PRO A 148 2.15 9.52 -0.50
N PHE A 149 1.35 8.57 -0.04
CA PHE A 149 -0.07 8.49 -0.39
C PHE A 149 -0.89 9.16 0.71
N VAL A 150 -1.75 10.10 0.31
CA VAL A 150 -2.60 10.87 1.23
C VAL A 150 -4.06 10.56 0.94
N PHE A 151 -4.82 10.25 1.99
CA PHE A 151 -6.23 9.87 1.91
C PHE A 151 -7.07 10.79 2.79
N HIS A 152 -8.32 11.05 2.38
CA HIS A 152 -9.30 11.63 3.30
C HIS A 152 -9.57 10.66 4.45
N ARG A 153 -9.49 11.13 5.69
CA ARG A 153 -9.62 10.28 6.87
C ARG A 153 -10.94 9.50 6.90
N ASN A 154 -12.07 10.18 6.67
CA ASN A 154 -13.38 9.52 6.69
C ASN A 154 -13.47 8.41 5.64
N GLN A 155 -12.90 8.62 4.45
CA GLN A 155 -12.88 7.62 3.38
C GLN A 155 -11.99 6.43 3.74
N TYR A 156 -10.84 6.70 4.37
CA TYR A 156 -9.93 5.66 4.85
C TYR A 156 -10.56 4.81 5.95
N GLU A 157 -11.15 5.44 6.96
CA GLU A 157 -11.79 4.76 8.09
C GLU A 157 -12.99 3.91 7.64
N GLU A 158 -13.74 4.34 6.62
CA GLU A 158 -14.77 3.52 5.97
C GLU A 158 -14.17 2.26 5.35
N ALA A 159 -13.15 2.41 4.50
CA ALA A 159 -12.50 1.27 3.84
C ALA A 159 -11.90 0.28 4.85
N VAL A 160 -11.34 0.78 5.96
CA VAL A 160 -10.84 -0.06 7.06
C VAL A 160 -11.98 -0.84 7.72
N ARG A 161 -13.12 -0.20 7.98
CA ARG A 161 -14.28 -0.87 8.62
C ARG A 161 -14.88 -1.93 7.73
N GLU A 162 -15.00 -1.65 6.42
CA GLU A 162 -15.46 -2.63 5.42
C GLU A 162 -14.54 -3.86 5.40
N ALA A 163 -13.22 -3.64 5.40
CA ALA A 163 -12.23 -4.71 5.42
C ALA A 163 -12.29 -5.54 6.70
N ALA A 164 -12.37 -4.88 7.87
CA ALA A 164 -12.49 -5.55 9.16
C ALA A 164 -13.77 -6.41 9.22
N THR A 165 -14.90 -5.87 8.76
CA THR A 165 -16.18 -6.60 8.70
C THR A 165 -16.10 -7.80 7.76
N THR A 166 -15.51 -7.62 6.58
CA THR A 166 -15.35 -8.71 5.59
C THR A 166 -14.41 -9.79 6.10
N SER A 167 -13.31 -9.40 6.76
CA SER A 167 -12.37 -10.34 7.35
C SER A 167 -13.00 -11.15 8.47
N ALA A 168 -13.87 -10.58 9.30
CA ALA A 168 -14.53 -11.28 10.39
C ALA A 168 -15.65 -12.24 9.96
N ALA A 169 -16.18 -12.09 8.74
CA ALA A 169 -17.24 -12.96 8.24
C ALA A 169 -16.70 -14.38 7.97
N PRO A 170 -17.46 -15.44 8.32
CA PRO A 170 -17.08 -16.80 7.94
C PRO A 170 -17.02 -16.90 6.41
N ALA A 171 -16.03 -17.65 5.90
CA ALA A 171 -15.96 -17.96 4.48
C ALA A 171 -17.31 -18.57 4.06
N ARG A 172 -17.99 -17.94 3.10
CA ARG A 172 -19.26 -18.48 2.60
C ARG A 172 -18.96 -19.82 1.97
N SER A 173 -19.34 -20.93 2.62
CA SER A 173 -19.39 -22.23 1.96
C SER A 173 -20.28 -22.11 0.74
N GLY A 174 -19.67 -22.10 -0.43
CA GLY A 174 -20.38 -22.22 -1.70
C GLY A 174 -21.10 -23.57 -1.69
N ASN A 175 -22.42 -23.52 -1.80
CA ASN A 175 -23.27 -24.68 -1.90
C ASN A 175 -22.92 -25.42 -3.21
N LEU A 176 -22.32 -26.60 -3.12
CA LEU A 176 -22.14 -27.51 -4.26
C LEU A 176 -23.51 -28.15 -4.54
N GLY A 177 -24.15 -27.73 -5.62
CA GLY A 177 -25.29 -28.43 -6.23
C GLY A 177 -24.83 -29.52 -7.18
#